data_AF-A0AA48RI49-F1
#
_entry.id   AF-A0AA48RI49-F1
#
_cell.length_a   1.000
_cell.length_b   1.000
_cell.length_c   1.000
_cell.angle_alpha   90.00
_cell.angle_beta   90.00
_cell.angle_gamma   90.00
#
_symmetry.space_group_name_H-M   'P 1'
#
loop_
_entity.id
_entity.type
_entity.pdbx_description
1 polymer ?
#
loop_
_entity_poly.entity_id
_entity_poly.type
_entity_poly.pdbx_seq_one_letter_code
_entity_poly.pdbx_strand_id
1 'polypeptide(L)'
;MERDKWLRELKERADETVCKDVTFTPGMEEAVRKHIRQRSQRQRRGPLLASASAAVTLLALWMWWPDALQPKQPAAPGPAPKTTAPPLFGLVSSPPVLWKTSPQMETVHDGKPFRYVGEKPVRIITDELYEGQMQNVFWLLNGPFAPEVNLVGWSTEGERVDLGSYRVAGPQYDADGHFPSGIVLPHAGIWKLQVVSGGKHFGQVFVEVKEGVSPANRELVTPLITRYLQSIRGDLDWLGGERDVKLDVIGVEAPNAENRRVYAWVQITGRGGDQQQLALSAPMVFDIAYRVSRGGSAGYQVTSHRMPEDGSRYQSSLESMFPPQIVQKLKRYGSAH
;
A
#
# COMPACT_ATOMS: atom_id res chain seq x y z
N MET A 1 34.43 -26.09 13.07
CA MET A 1 34.67 -24.80 13.76
C MET A 1 34.14 -23.58 12.98
N GLU A 2 34.05 -23.57 11.65
CA GLU A 2 33.50 -22.42 10.89
C GLU A 2 31.95 -22.33 10.88
N ARG A 3 31.26 -23.48 10.88
CA ARG A 3 29.78 -23.53 10.91
C ARG A 3 29.16 -22.92 12.18
N ASP A 4 29.82 -23.12 13.32
CA ASP A 4 29.34 -22.61 14.62
C ASP A 4 29.61 -21.11 14.80
N LYS A 5 30.50 -20.54 13.98
CA LYS A 5 30.75 -19.10 13.92
C LYS A 5 29.69 -18.43 13.04
N TRP A 6 29.42 -19.02 11.87
CA TRP A 6 28.36 -18.57 10.96
C TRP A 6 26.97 -18.61 11.62
N LEU A 7 26.64 -19.66 12.36
CA LEU A 7 25.36 -19.75 13.09
C LEU A 7 25.24 -18.73 14.23
N ARG A 8 26.36 -18.34 14.86
CA ARG A 8 26.37 -17.29 15.87
C ARG A 8 26.17 -15.91 15.25
N GLU A 9 26.86 -15.63 14.15
CA GLU A 9 26.68 -14.37 13.40
C GLU A 9 25.28 -14.24 12.79
N LEU A 10 24.65 -15.35 12.39
CA LEU A 10 23.27 -15.37 11.87
C LEU A 10 22.24 -15.17 12.98
N LYS A 11 22.50 -15.72 14.17
CA LYS A 11 21.68 -15.48 15.36
C LYS A 11 21.79 -14.03 15.85
N GLU A 12 23.01 -13.51 15.90
CA GLU A 12 23.27 -12.12 16.34
C GLU A 12 22.66 -11.10 15.36
N ARG A 13 22.72 -11.34 14.04
CA ARG A 13 21.99 -10.53 13.05
C ARG A 13 20.48 -10.66 13.14
N ALA A 14 19.95 -11.86 13.39
CA ALA A 14 18.51 -12.07 13.52
C ALA A 14 17.94 -11.41 14.79
N ASP A 15 18.73 -11.35 15.86
CA ASP A 15 18.38 -10.65 17.10
C ASP A 15 18.48 -9.11 16.95
N GLU A 16 19.30 -8.60 16.01
CA GLU A 16 19.48 -7.16 15.73
C GLU A 16 18.40 -6.57 14.80
N THR A 17 17.82 -7.38 13.90
CA THR A 17 16.82 -6.91 12.91
C THR A 17 15.44 -7.56 13.06
N VAL A 18 14.67 -7.19 14.09
CA VAL A 18 13.19 -7.40 14.13
C VAL A 18 12.68 -8.75 14.65
N CYS A 19 13.18 -9.24 15.80
CA CYS A 19 12.49 -10.27 16.57
C CYS A 19 12.60 -10.03 18.09
N LYS A 20 12.03 -8.92 18.58
CA LYS A 20 11.60 -8.85 19.98
C LYS A 20 10.10 -9.15 20.04
N ASP A 21 9.80 -10.16 20.84
CA ASP A 21 8.49 -10.61 21.30
C ASP A 21 7.65 -11.47 20.33
N VAL A 22 8.17 -12.67 20.02
CA VAL A 22 7.31 -13.84 19.86
C VAL A 22 7.68 -14.84 20.94
N THR A 23 7.00 -14.75 22.09
CA THR A 23 6.99 -15.85 23.06
C THR A 23 6.16 -16.98 22.49
N PHE A 24 6.83 -18.04 22.03
CA PHE A 24 6.15 -19.28 21.65
C PHE A 24 5.41 -19.82 22.87
N THR A 25 4.09 -20.01 22.74
CA THR A 25 3.34 -20.73 23.77
C THR A 25 3.80 -22.18 23.81
N PRO A 26 3.74 -22.88 24.97
CA PRO A 26 4.16 -24.28 25.07
C PRO A 26 3.50 -25.20 24.02
N GLY A 27 2.25 -24.91 23.64
CA GLY A 27 1.54 -25.62 22.57
C GLY A 27 2.10 -25.38 21.16
N MET A 28 2.62 -24.18 20.88
CA MET A 28 3.30 -23.88 19.60
C MET A 28 4.65 -24.59 19.50
N GLU A 29 5.39 -24.69 20.61
CA GLU A 29 6.64 -25.47 20.64
C GLU A 29 6.39 -26.96 20.39
N GLU A 30 5.32 -27.53 20.97
CA GLU A 30 4.94 -28.92 20.72
C GLU A 30 4.47 -29.15 19.28
N ALA A 31 3.72 -28.21 18.70
CA ALA A 31 3.30 -28.28 17.31
C ALA A 31 4.50 -28.23 16.35
N VAL A 32 5.47 -27.34 16.58
CA VAL A 32 6.71 -27.24 15.80
C VAL A 32 7.56 -28.50 15.98
N ARG A 33 7.69 -29.01 17.21
CA ARG A 33 8.46 -30.24 17.51
C ARG A 33 7.83 -31.47 16.86
N LYS A 34 6.50 -31.55 16.81
CA LYS A 34 5.75 -32.60 16.09
C LYS A 34 5.95 -32.51 14.58
N HIS A 35 5.94 -31.29 14.03
CA HIS A 35 6.13 -31.06 12.60
C HIS A 35 7.56 -31.37 12.13
N ILE A 36 8.57 -31.05 12.94
CA ILE A 36 9.99 -31.37 12.67
C ILE A 36 10.22 -32.90 12.72
N ARG A 37 9.63 -33.60 13.70
CA ARG A 37 9.73 -35.08 13.78
C ARG A 37 9.03 -35.80 12.62
N GLN A 38 7.91 -35.26 12.13
CA GLN A 38 7.22 -35.81 10.95
C GLN A 38 8.03 -35.59 9.66
N ARG A 39 8.76 -34.47 9.55
CA ARG A 39 9.61 -34.17 8.40
C ARG A 39 10.89 -35.02 8.38
N SER A 40 11.48 -35.32 9.55
CA SER A 40 12.67 -36.19 9.64
C SER A 40 12.36 -37.67 9.39
N GLN A 41 11.13 -38.14 9.60
CA GLN A 41 10.74 -39.53 9.29
C GLN A 41 10.40 -39.74 7.80
N ARG A 42 9.92 -38.71 7.09
CA ARG A 42 9.60 -38.80 5.65
C ARG A 42 10.82 -38.74 4.73
N GLN A 43 11.99 -38.36 5.24
CA GLN A 43 13.22 -38.21 4.46
C GLN A 43 14.21 -39.37 4.62
N ARG A 44 13.82 -40.46 5.31
CA ARG A 44 14.68 -41.63 5.60
C ARG A 44 14.30 -42.94 4.89
N ARG A 45 13.47 -42.90 3.84
CA ARG A 45 13.19 -44.07 2.99
C ARG A 45 13.16 -43.69 1.50
N GLY A 46 14.22 -44.06 0.77
CA GLY A 46 14.28 -44.03 -0.70
C GLY A 46 15.70 -43.74 -1.21
N PRO A 47 16.27 -44.57 -2.11
CA PRO A 47 17.70 -44.88 -2.07
C PRO A 47 18.61 -43.95 -2.88
N LEU A 48 19.89 -44.01 -2.49
CA LEU A 48 21.07 -43.58 -3.23
C LEU A 48 21.19 -44.35 -4.56
N LEU A 49 21.40 -43.60 -5.65
CA LEU A 49 22.28 -44.03 -6.74
C LEU A 49 23.20 -42.85 -7.10
N ALA A 50 24.49 -43.03 -6.78
CA ALA A 50 25.60 -42.31 -7.39
C ALA A 50 25.62 -42.66 -8.90
N SER A 51 26.06 -41.80 -9.80
CA SER A 51 27.45 -41.37 -9.90
C SER A 51 27.63 -40.42 -11.10
N ALA A 52 28.81 -39.81 -11.12
CA ALA A 52 29.28 -38.75 -11.99
C ALA A 52 29.37 -39.09 -13.50
N SER A 53 29.67 -38.03 -14.26
CA SER A 53 30.37 -38.00 -15.56
C SER A 53 29.47 -37.96 -16.81
N ALA A 54 29.36 -36.79 -17.43
CA ALA A 54 29.66 -36.59 -18.86
C ALA A 54 29.50 -35.10 -19.22
N ALA A 55 30.64 -34.40 -19.25
CA ALA A 55 30.82 -33.29 -20.16
C ALA A 55 30.78 -33.80 -21.61
N VAL A 56 30.47 -32.89 -22.54
CA VAL A 56 30.53 -33.07 -23.99
C VAL A 56 29.43 -33.96 -24.56
N THR A 57 28.36 -33.33 -25.04
CA THR A 57 27.79 -33.50 -26.40
C THR A 57 26.41 -32.84 -26.44
N LEU A 58 26.30 -31.76 -27.22
CA LEU A 58 25.16 -31.35 -28.07
C LEU A 58 25.33 -29.86 -28.44
N LEU A 59 26.53 -29.59 -28.98
CA LEU A 59 26.87 -28.41 -29.77
C LEU A 59 27.11 -28.95 -31.19
N ALA A 60 26.05 -29.47 -31.80
CA ALA A 60 26.04 -29.94 -33.18
C ALA A 60 24.60 -30.26 -33.56
N LEU A 61 23.83 -29.25 -33.94
CA LEU A 61 22.84 -29.30 -35.01
C LEU A 61 22.16 -27.93 -34.99
N TRP A 62 22.49 -27.13 -36.00
CA TRP A 62 21.73 -26.05 -36.66
C TRP A 62 22.73 -25.15 -37.38
N MET A 63 23.55 -25.77 -38.23
CA MET A 63 24.22 -25.14 -39.36
C MET A 63 23.65 -25.82 -40.60
N TRP A 64 22.69 -25.16 -41.26
CA TRP A 64 22.44 -25.19 -42.70
C TRP A 64 21.13 -24.46 -43.01
N TRP A 65 21.24 -23.18 -43.43
CA TRP A 65 20.83 -22.74 -44.76
C TRP A 65 21.43 -21.35 -45.06
N PRO A 66 21.51 -20.91 -46.34
CA PRO A 66 22.67 -20.23 -46.87
C PRO A 66 22.44 -18.74 -47.05
N ASP A 67 23.54 -18.05 -47.31
CA ASP A 67 23.58 -16.71 -47.89
C ASP A 67 22.69 -16.62 -49.14
N ALA A 68 21.70 -15.73 -49.06
CA ALA A 68 21.19 -15.02 -50.21
C ALA A 68 20.67 -13.64 -49.78
N LEU A 69 21.53 -12.63 -50.03
CA LEU A 69 21.15 -11.30 -50.54
C LEU A 69 20.57 -10.28 -49.53
N GLN A 70 21.46 -9.47 -48.95
CA GLN A 70 21.20 -8.03 -48.81
C GLN A 70 21.46 -7.32 -50.16
N PRO A 71 21.21 -6.02 -50.32
CA PRO A 71 20.05 -5.19 -49.95
C PRO A 71 19.50 -4.50 -51.22
N LYS A 72 18.22 -4.06 -51.25
CA LYS A 72 17.73 -3.18 -52.33
C LYS A 72 16.69 -2.17 -51.87
N GLN A 73 17.16 -0.95 -51.64
CA GLN A 73 16.44 0.31 -51.90
C GLN A 73 17.44 1.17 -52.70
N PRO A 74 17.04 2.01 -53.67
CA PRO A 74 15.80 2.80 -53.68
C PRO A 74 15.06 2.87 -55.03
N ALA A 75 13.79 3.23 -55.00
CA ALA A 75 13.12 3.88 -56.13
C ALA A 75 12.13 4.92 -55.61
N ALA A 76 12.19 6.12 -56.18
CA ALA A 76 11.42 7.30 -55.81
C ALA A 76 9.90 7.12 -56.06
N PRO A 77 9.03 7.87 -55.35
CA PRO A 77 7.59 7.83 -55.58
C PRO A 77 7.23 8.57 -56.88
N GLY A 78 6.58 7.87 -57.80
CA GLY A 78 5.81 8.48 -58.89
C GLY A 78 4.53 9.17 -58.37
N PRO A 79 3.86 9.99 -59.22
CA PRO A 79 3.09 11.15 -58.80
C PRO A 79 1.77 10.80 -58.10
N ALA A 80 1.43 11.66 -57.13
CA ALA A 80 0.22 11.59 -56.31
C ALA A 80 -1.08 11.47 -57.13
N PRO A 81 -1.95 10.48 -56.84
CA PRO A 81 -3.36 10.57 -57.14
C PRO A 81 -4.01 11.49 -56.11
N LYS A 82 -4.72 12.48 -56.64
CA LYS A 82 -5.39 13.57 -55.93
C LYS A 82 -6.35 13.05 -54.86
N THR A 83 -6.31 13.73 -53.73
CA THR A 83 -7.33 13.76 -52.67
C THR A 83 -8.74 13.73 -53.26
N THR A 84 -9.48 12.68 -52.91
CA THR A 84 -10.94 12.76 -52.77
C THR A 84 -11.30 11.94 -51.54
N ALA A 85 -11.29 12.61 -50.39
CA ALA A 85 -11.86 12.06 -49.17
C ALA A 85 -13.40 12.05 -49.34
N PRO A 86 -14.09 10.92 -49.10
CA PRO A 86 -15.52 10.97 -48.85
C PRO A 86 -15.77 11.65 -47.49
N PRO A 87 -16.86 12.41 -47.33
CA PRO A 87 -17.17 13.07 -46.07
C PRO A 87 -17.62 12.03 -45.05
N LEU A 88 -16.71 11.59 -44.18
CA LEU A 88 -17.07 10.86 -42.96
C LEU A 88 -17.58 11.87 -41.93
N PHE A 89 -18.87 12.18 -42.03
CA PHE A 89 -19.63 12.71 -40.91
C PHE A 89 -19.60 11.67 -39.78
N GLY A 90 -19.07 12.07 -38.61
CA GLY A 90 -19.37 11.38 -37.35
C GLY A 90 -18.21 10.88 -36.49
N LEU A 91 -16.93 11.11 -36.82
CA LEU A 91 -15.87 10.88 -35.83
C LEU A 91 -15.84 12.02 -34.81
N VAL A 92 -16.65 11.89 -33.76
CA VAL A 92 -16.23 12.38 -32.45
C VAL A 92 -15.07 11.48 -32.03
N SER A 93 -13.87 11.79 -32.53
CA SER A 93 -12.64 11.21 -32.02
C SER A 93 -12.41 11.86 -30.66
N SER A 94 -13.22 11.48 -29.67
CA SER A 94 -12.90 11.78 -28.27
C SER A 94 -11.49 11.25 -28.08
N PRO A 95 -10.50 12.11 -27.75
CA PRO A 95 -9.16 11.63 -27.50
C PRO A 95 -9.25 10.50 -26.47
N PRO A 96 -8.53 9.37 -26.66
CA PRO A 96 -8.60 8.28 -25.71
C PRO A 96 -8.29 8.84 -24.32
N VAL A 97 -9.20 8.65 -23.37
CA VAL A 97 -8.93 8.96 -21.97
C VAL A 97 -7.81 8.01 -21.55
N LEU A 98 -6.57 8.51 -21.56
CA LEU A 98 -5.35 7.75 -21.28
C LEU A 98 -5.27 7.29 -19.82
N TRP A 99 -5.99 7.99 -18.94
CA TRP A 99 -6.06 7.74 -17.51
C TRP A 99 -7.35 7.00 -17.18
N LYS A 100 -7.36 5.69 -17.40
CA LYS A 100 -8.40 4.79 -16.93
C LYS A 100 -7.80 3.77 -15.99
N THR A 101 -8.55 3.38 -14.97
CA THR A 101 -8.16 2.30 -14.07
C THR A 101 -7.86 1.04 -14.87
N SER A 102 -6.78 0.36 -14.50
CA SER A 102 -6.45 -0.92 -15.09
C SER A 102 -7.55 -1.94 -14.75
N PRO A 103 -7.82 -2.89 -15.67
CA PRO A 103 -8.84 -3.90 -15.43
C PRO A 103 -8.49 -4.73 -14.20
N GLN A 104 -9.52 -5.08 -13.44
CA GLN A 104 -9.44 -6.02 -12.36
C GLN A 104 -9.81 -7.40 -12.88
N MET A 105 -8.97 -8.38 -12.62
CA MET A 105 -9.13 -9.75 -13.09
C MET A 105 -9.07 -10.71 -11.90
N GLU A 106 -9.78 -11.82 -12.03
CA GLU A 106 -9.70 -12.94 -11.11
C GLU A 106 -9.26 -14.18 -11.87
N THR A 107 -8.28 -14.89 -11.33
CA THR A 107 -7.76 -16.11 -11.94
C THR A 107 -7.46 -17.15 -10.86
N VAL A 108 -7.29 -18.40 -11.28
CA VAL A 108 -6.97 -19.51 -10.37
C VAL A 108 -5.56 -19.99 -10.67
N HIS A 109 -4.73 -20.07 -9.64
CA HIS A 109 -3.38 -20.64 -9.72
C HIS A 109 -3.19 -21.64 -8.58
N ASP A 110 -2.71 -22.85 -8.89
CA ASP A 110 -2.62 -23.97 -7.95
C ASP A 110 -3.92 -24.25 -7.17
N GLY A 111 -5.06 -24.12 -7.85
CA GLY A 111 -6.39 -24.31 -7.26
C GLY A 111 -6.81 -23.19 -6.30
N LYS A 112 -6.05 -22.10 -6.18
CA LYS A 112 -6.40 -20.93 -5.36
C LYS A 112 -6.78 -19.76 -6.26
N PRO A 113 -8.00 -19.21 -6.12
CA PRO A 113 -8.34 -17.96 -6.78
C PRO A 113 -7.52 -16.82 -6.18
N PHE A 114 -7.07 -15.90 -7.04
CA PHE A 114 -6.55 -14.61 -6.61
C PHE A 114 -6.98 -13.52 -7.58
N ARG A 115 -7.17 -12.32 -7.02
CA ARG A 115 -7.69 -11.15 -7.70
C ARG A 115 -6.58 -10.11 -7.84
N TYR A 116 -6.39 -9.59 -9.03
CA TYR A 116 -5.32 -8.62 -9.32
C TYR A 116 -5.81 -7.50 -10.23
N VAL A 117 -5.04 -6.43 -10.29
CA VAL A 117 -5.26 -5.26 -11.14
C VAL A 117 -4.07 -5.12 -12.09
N GLY A 118 -4.33 -4.80 -13.36
CA GLY A 118 -3.28 -4.62 -14.37
C GLY A 118 -3.10 -5.82 -15.28
N GLU A 119 -2.11 -5.70 -16.16
CA GLU A 119 -1.77 -6.69 -17.18
C GLU A 119 -0.26 -6.96 -17.17
N LYS A 120 0.18 -8.09 -17.74
CA LYS A 120 1.63 -8.35 -17.88
C LYS A 120 2.27 -7.22 -18.69
N PRO A 121 3.44 -6.70 -18.27
CA PRO A 121 4.39 -7.33 -17.35
C PRO A 121 4.24 -6.96 -15.86
N VAL A 122 3.32 -6.05 -15.49
CA VAL A 122 3.16 -5.57 -14.09
C VAL A 122 1.71 -5.70 -13.65
N ARG A 123 1.48 -6.52 -12.63
CA ARG A 123 0.18 -6.67 -11.98
C ARG A 123 0.33 -6.41 -10.49
N ILE A 124 -0.76 -6.00 -9.84
CA ILE A 124 -0.79 -5.80 -8.39
C ILE A 124 -1.97 -6.53 -7.76
N ILE A 125 -1.78 -7.00 -6.54
CA ILE A 125 -2.86 -7.43 -5.65
C ILE A 125 -2.95 -6.37 -4.56
N THR A 126 -4.11 -5.73 -4.46
CA THR A 126 -4.38 -4.72 -3.46
C THR A 126 -5.88 -4.60 -3.21
N ASP A 127 -6.21 -4.04 -2.06
CA ASP A 127 -7.57 -3.59 -1.76
C ASP A 127 -7.77 -2.16 -2.30
N GLU A 128 -8.84 -1.51 -1.88
CA GLU A 128 -9.07 -0.11 -2.25
C GLU A 128 -7.99 0.80 -1.65
N LEU A 129 -7.50 1.74 -2.45
CA LEU A 129 -6.50 2.72 -2.05
C LEU A 129 -7.18 4.00 -1.56
N TYR A 130 -6.57 4.67 -0.58
CA TYR A 130 -7.11 5.88 0.02
C TYR A 130 -6.00 6.92 0.19
N GLU A 131 -6.34 8.18 -0.05
CA GLU A 131 -5.38 9.28 0.02
C GLU A 131 -4.74 9.42 1.41
N GLY A 132 -3.47 9.84 1.43
CA GLY A 132 -2.71 10.17 2.64
C GLY A 132 -2.43 9.00 3.59
N GLN A 133 -2.81 7.78 3.22
CA GLN A 133 -2.70 6.59 4.05
C GLN A 133 -1.75 5.58 3.40
N MET A 134 -1.05 4.80 4.22
CA MET A 134 -0.24 3.68 3.73
C MET A 134 -1.15 2.51 3.37
N GLN A 135 -1.00 1.99 2.15
CA GLN A 135 -1.66 0.76 1.69
C GLN A 135 -0.64 -0.30 1.30
N ASN A 136 -0.94 -1.53 1.67
CA ASN A 136 -0.17 -2.69 1.25
C ASN A 136 -0.54 -3.05 -0.19
N VAL A 137 0.49 -3.18 -1.02
CA VAL A 137 0.38 -3.59 -2.43
C VAL A 137 1.35 -4.72 -2.66
N PHE A 138 0.87 -5.79 -3.26
CA PHE A 138 1.69 -6.94 -3.62
C PHE A 138 1.90 -6.97 -5.13
N TRP A 139 3.15 -6.83 -5.57
CA TRP A 139 3.51 -6.68 -6.97
C TRP A 139 3.88 -8.01 -7.59
N LEU A 140 3.43 -8.23 -8.83
CA LEU A 140 3.69 -9.41 -9.63
C LEU A 140 4.34 -8.97 -10.95
N LEU A 141 5.57 -9.45 -11.20
CA LEU A 141 6.36 -9.11 -12.38
C LEU A 141 6.51 -10.31 -13.31
N ASN A 142 6.39 -10.07 -14.62
CA ASN A 142 6.66 -11.08 -15.65
C ASN A 142 7.65 -10.57 -16.69
N GLY A 143 8.62 -11.39 -17.05
CA GLY A 143 9.69 -11.06 -18.00
C GLY A 143 11.01 -10.67 -17.32
N PRO A 144 12.00 -10.17 -18.10
CA PRO A 144 13.33 -9.89 -17.59
C PRO A 144 13.35 -8.59 -16.76
N PHE A 145 13.64 -8.72 -15.47
CA PHE A 145 13.83 -7.61 -14.53
C PHE A 145 15.16 -7.73 -13.78
N ALA A 146 15.69 -6.59 -13.34
CA ALA A 146 16.78 -6.51 -12.39
C ALA A 146 16.35 -7.01 -10.99
N PRO A 147 17.30 -7.48 -10.14
CA PRO A 147 17.01 -7.94 -8.78
C PRO A 147 16.38 -6.88 -7.86
N GLU A 148 16.53 -5.60 -8.21
CA GLU A 148 15.96 -4.47 -7.50
C GLU A 148 15.22 -3.57 -8.50
N VAL A 149 14.06 -3.06 -8.07
CA VAL A 149 13.19 -2.19 -8.86
C VAL A 149 12.80 -0.96 -8.05
N ASN A 150 12.55 0.15 -8.74
CA ASN A 150 12.05 1.38 -8.14
C ASN A 150 10.57 1.58 -8.53
N LEU A 151 9.77 2.07 -7.59
CA LEU A 151 8.39 2.43 -7.82
C LEU A 151 8.25 3.95 -7.92
N VAL A 152 7.50 4.40 -8.92
CA VAL A 152 7.19 5.83 -9.11
C VAL A 152 5.70 5.99 -9.37
N GLY A 153 5.04 6.85 -8.62
CA GLY A 153 3.65 7.25 -8.85
C GLY A 153 3.58 8.54 -9.66
N TRP A 154 2.63 8.62 -10.57
CA TRP A 154 2.23 9.85 -11.25
C TRP A 154 0.74 10.09 -11.11
N SER A 155 0.34 11.30 -10.70
CA SER A 155 -1.06 11.70 -10.67
C SER A 155 -1.54 12.19 -12.04
N THR A 156 -2.85 12.29 -12.20
CA THR A 156 -3.48 12.91 -13.38
C THR A 156 -3.09 14.37 -13.59
N GLU A 157 -2.74 15.07 -12.52
CA GLU A 157 -2.31 16.47 -12.48
C GLU A 157 -0.81 16.63 -12.76
N GLY A 158 -0.07 15.52 -12.92
CA GLY A 158 1.36 15.51 -13.21
C GLY A 158 2.26 15.51 -11.97
N GLU A 159 1.71 15.33 -10.77
CA GLU A 159 2.52 15.14 -9.57
C GLU A 159 3.30 13.83 -9.67
N ARG A 160 4.59 13.85 -9.32
CA ARG A 160 5.45 12.66 -9.27
C ARG A 160 5.84 12.36 -7.83
N VAL A 161 5.57 11.13 -7.38
CA VAL A 161 5.96 10.63 -6.06
C VAL A 161 6.92 9.46 -6.21
N ASP A 162 8.03 9.49 -5.47
CA ASP A 162 8.90 8.32 -5.33
C ASP A 162 8.32 7.38 -4.27
N LEU A 163 8.02 6.15 -4.67
CA LEU A 163 7.36 5.16 -3.82
C LEU A 163 8.37 4.15 -3.25
N GLY A 164 9.66 4.31 -3.53
CA GLY A 164 10.73 3.52 -2.93
C GLY A 164 11.33 2.44 -3.84
N SER A 165 12.36 1.79 -3.30
CA SER A 165 13.13 0.73 -3.96
C SER A 165 12.90 -0.61 -3.27
N TYR A 166 12.69 -1.66 -4.07
CA TYR A 166 12.29 -2.98 -3.57
C TYR A 166 13.10 -4.08 -4.24
N ARG A 167 13.55 -5.04 -3.43
CA ARG A 167 14.16 -6.28 -3.94
C ARG A 167 13.07 -7.22 -4.44
N VAL A 168 13.25 -7.73 -5.64
CA VAL A 168 12.34 -8.70 -6.24
C VAL A 168 12.69 -10.10 -5.69
N ALA A 169 11.70 -10.73 -5.07
CA ALA A 169 11.78 -12.11 -4.64
C ALA A 169 11.51 -13.07 -5.81
N GLY A 170 11.63 -14.37 -5.56
CA GLY A 170 11.40 -15.41 -6.57
C GLY A 170 9.97 -15.48 -7.11
N PRO A 171 9.67 -16.49 -7.94
CA PRO A 171 8.35 -16.65 -8.55
C PRO A 171 7.23 -16.77 -7.51
N GLN A 172 6.05 -16.25 -7.86
CA GLN A 172 4.85 -16.34 -7.04
C GLN A 172 3.62 -16.29 -7.94
N TYR A 173 2.66 -17.19 -7.73
CA TYR A 173 1.58 -17.44 -8.68
C TYR A 173 2.14 -17.69 -10.10
N ASP A 174 1.56 -17.05 -11.12
CA ASP A 174 2.05 -17.10 -12.50
C ASP A 174 3.06 -15.98 -12.84
N ALA A 175 3.65 -15.34 -11.82
CA ALA A 175 4.66 -14.29 -11.96
C ALA A 175 6.08 -14.84 -11.81
N ASP A 176 7.02 -14.30 -12.58
CA ASP A 176 8.44 -14.69 -12.55
C ASP A 176 9.14 -14.11 -11.29
N GLY A 177 8.60 -13.02 -10.74
CA GLY A 177 9.04 -12.41 -9.49
C GLY A 177 7.93 -11.63 -8.80
N HIS A 178 8.12 -11.35 -7.51
CA HIS A 178 7.17 -10.58 -6.71
C HIS A 178 7.84 -9.76 -5.62
N PHE A 179 7.13 -8.79 -5.06
CA PHE A 179 7.53 -8.10 -3.83
C PHE A 179 6.34 -7.37 -3.18
N PRO A 180 6.28 -7.29 -1.84
CA PRO A 180 5.33 -6.43 -1.14
C PRO A 180 5.86 -5.00 -0.99
N SER A 181 4.96 -4.03 -0.93
CA SER A 181 5.26 -2.62 -0.62
C SER A 181 4.16 -2.01 0.24
N GLY A 182 4.52 -1.06 1.11
CA GLY A 182 3.59 -0.09 1.67
C GLY A 182 3.74 1.23 0.92
N ILE A 183 2.74 1.64 0.15
CA ILE A 183 2.76 2.91 -0.61
C ILE A 183 1.81 3.92 0.01
N VAL A 184 2.13 5.20 -0.11
CA VAL A 184 1.28 6.32 0.33
C VAL A 184 1.08 7.24 -0.87
N LEU A 185 -0.17 7.49 -1.25
CA LEU A 185 -0.52 8.40 -2.34
C LEU A 185 -1.21 9.64 -1.74
N PRO A 186 -0.70 10.86 -1.98
CA PRO A 186 -1.15 12.04 -1.23
C PRO A 186 -2.61 12.44 -1.43
N HIS A 187 -3.13 12.23 -2.64
CA HIS A 187 -4.42 12.77 -3.07
C HIS A 187 -5.27 11.71 -3.77
N ALA A 188 -6.59 11.83 -3.63
CA ALA A 188 -7.55 11.04 -4.39
C ALA A 188 -7.45 11.32 -5.90
N GLY A 189 -7.80 10.32 -6.71
CA GLY A 189 -7.75 10.40 -8.17
C GLY A 189 -7.15 9.14 -8.81
N ILE A 190 -6.91 9.20 -10.12
CA ILE A 190 -6.28 8.10 -10.85
C ILE A 190 -4.77 8.28 -10.81
N TRP A 191 -4.06 7.25 -10.37
CA TRP A 191 -2.61 7.24 -10.29
C TRP A 191 -2.02 6.17 -11.20
N LYS A 192 -0.97 6.55 -11.92
CA LYS A 192 -0.14 5.65 -12.70
C LYS A 192 1.02 5.22 -11.84
N LEU A 193 1.03 3.96 -11.43
CA LEU A 193 2.12 3.38 -10.67
C LEU A 193 3.05 2.63 -11.63
N GLN A 194 4.29 3.09 -11.71
CA GLN A 194 5.28 2.63 -12.65
C GLN A 194 6.38 1.85 -11.93
N VAL A 195 6.71 0.67 -12.46
CA VAL A 195 7.88 -0.10 -12.06
C VAL A 195 9.04 0.26 -12.99
N VAL A 196 10.16 0.66 -12.40
CA VAL A 196 11.42 0.95 -13.09
C VAL A 196 12.42 -0.13 -12.73
N SER A 197 12.95 -0.83 -13.73
CA SER A 197 13.92 -1.92 -13.55
C SER A 197 15.19 -1.61 -14.33
N GLY A 198 16.35 -1.67 -13.68
CA GLY A 198 17.63 -1.30 -14.31
C GLY A 198 17.65 0.11 -14.90
N GLY A 199 16.96 1.06 -14.27
CA GLY A 199 16.83 2.45 -14.73
C GLY A 199 15.87 2.66 -15.91
N LYS A 200 15.16 1.63 -16.36
CA LYS A 200 14.22 1.70 -17.50
C LYS A 200 12.79 1.40 -17.07
N HIS A 201 11.81 1.95 -17.77
CA HIS A 201 10.41 1.58 -17.59
C HIS A 201 10.24 0.08 -17.86
N PHE A 202 9.78 -0.66 -16.86
CA PHE A 202 9.48 -2.09 -16.97
C PHE A 202 8.00 -2.31 -17.29
N GLY A 203 7.11 -1.65 -16.55
CA GLY A 203 5.67 -1.71 -16.75
C GLY A 203 4.96 -0.77 -15.78
N GLN A 204 3.63 -0.73 -15.89
CA GLN A 204 2.82 0.18 -15.09
C GLN A 204 1.41 -0.37 -14.87
N VAL A 205 0.74 0.15 -13.85
CA VAL A 205 -0.67 -0.10 -13.55
C VAL A 205 -1.34 1.24 -13.21
N PHE A 206 -2.60 1.40 -13.60
CA PHE A 206 -3.41 2.56 -13.22
C PHE A 206 -4.39 2.16 -12.13
N VAL A 207 -4.39 2.89 -11.03
CA VAL A 207 -5.22 2.62 -9.85
C VAL A 207 -6.05 3.86 -9.50
N GLU A 208 -7.21 3.63 -8.89
CA GLU A 208 -8.00 4.70 -8.29
C GLU A 208 -7.68 4.81 -6.80
N VAL A 209 -7.36 6.02 -6.38
CA VAL A 209 -7.22 6.40 -4.97
C VAL A 209 -8.48 7.13 -4.55
N LYS A 210 -9.16 6.60 -3.55
CA LYS A 210 -10.40 7.17 -3.04
C LYS A 210 -10.14 8.31 -2.06
N GLU A 211 -11.06 9.27 -2.06
CA GLU A 211 -11.12 10.33 -1.06
C GLU A 211 -11.59 9.75 0.29
N GLY A 212 -11.03 10.28 1.39
CA GLY A 212 -11.50 9.96 2.74
C GLY A 212 -10.65 8.92 3.48
N VAL A 213 -11.29 8.08 4.30
CA VAL A 213 -10.62 7.23 5.30
C VAL A 213 -10.92 5.77 5.02
N SER A 214 -9.87 4.94 4.98
CA SER A 214 -10.03 3.51 4.76
C SER A 214 -10.86 2.88 5.89
N PRO A 215 -11.67 1.83 5.60
CA PRO A 215 -12.44 1.13 6.63
C PRO A 215 -11.56 0.68 7.82
N ALA A 216 -10.39 0.11 7.53
CA ALA A 216 -9.44 -0.35 8.55
C ALA A 216 -8.94 0.79 9.47
N ASN A 217 -8.60 1.97 8.91
CA ASN A 217 -8.19 3.10 9.74
C ASN A 217 -9.38 3.65 10.53
N ARG A 218 -10.58 3.73 9.95
CA ARG A 218 -11.79 4.19 10.65
C ARG A 218 -12.10 3.29 11.85
N GLU A 219 -12.09 1.98 11.66
CA GLU A 219 -12.32 0.98 12.70
C GLU A 219 -11.26 1.04 13.81
N LEU A 220 -10.02 1.33 13.46
CA LEU A 220 -8.93 1.48 14.43
C LEU A 220 -9.06 2.76 15.26
N VAL A 221 -9.21 3.92 14.61
CA VAL A 221 -9.06 5.22 15.29
C VAL A 221 -10.31 5.65 16.04
N THR A 222 -11.49 5.29 15.56
CA THR A 222 -12.77 5.69 16.17
C THR A 222 -12.86 5.27 17.65
N PRO A 223 -12.73 3.98 18.01
CA PRO A 223 -12.82 3.58 19.42
C PRO A 223 -11.66 4.08 20.28
N LEU A 224 -10.50 4.41 19.69
CA LEU A 224 -9.38 5.00 20.44
C LEU A 224 -9.69 6.43 20.85
N ILE A 225 -10.15 7.25 19.89
CA ILE A 225 -10.48 8.66 20.12
C ILE A 225 -11.70 8.76 21.05
N THR A 226 -12.74 7.96 20.84
CA THR A 226 -13.92 7.95 21.71
C THR A 226 -13.54 7.68 23.16
N ARG A 227 -12.77 6.61 23.42
CA ARG A 227 -12.30 6.28 24.78
C ARG A 227 -11.41 7.36 25.38
N TYR A 228 -10.55 7.97 24.57
CA TYR A 228 -9.71 9.07 25.00
C TYR A 228 -10.55 10.27 25.46
N LEU A 229 -11.51 10.74 24.64
CA LEU A 229 -12.36 11.88 24.98
C LEU A 229 -13.28 11.63 26.19
N GLN A 230 -13.71 10.37 26.38
CA GLN A 230 -14.47 9.96 27.55
C GLN A 230 -13.65 9.94 28.84
N SER A 231 -12.32 9.74 28.76
CA SER A 231 -11.46 9.55 29.93
C SER A 231 -10.49 10.71 30.22
N ILE A 232 -10.29 11.61 29.26
CA ILE A 232 -9.37 12.73 29.40
C ILE A 232 -9.78 13.64 30.57
N ARG A 233 -8.79 14.05 31.36
CA ARG A 233 -8.93 14.99 32.48
C ARG A 233 -8.27 16.31 32.14
N GLY A 234 -8.69 17.39 32.78
CA GLY A 234 -8.23 18.76 32.52
C GLY A 234 -9.05 19.42 31.40
N ASP A 235 -8.66 19.15 30.15
CA ASP A 235 -9.11 19.95 28.99
C ASP A 235 -10.64 19.95 28.76
N LEU A 236 -11.32 18.87 29.15
CA LEU A 236 -12.76 18.69 28.96
C LEU A 236 -13.54 18.53 30.27
N ASP A 237 -12.93 18.81 31.43
CA ASP A 237 -13.57 18.58 32.73
C ASP A 237 -14.81 19.47 32.94
N TRP A 238 -14.86 20.63 32.28
CA TRP A 238 -16.03 21.51 32.28
C TRP A 238 -17.28 20.86 31.66
N LEU A 239 -17.14 19.83 30.81
CA LEU A 239 -18.27 19.04 30.26
C LEU A 239 -18.78 17.96 31.23
N GLY A 240 -18.21 17.85 32.43
CA GLY A 240 -18.53 16.81 33.39
C GLY A 240 -17.74 15.52 33.20
N GLY A 241 -17.88 14.61 34.17
CA GLY A 241 -17.15 13.34 34.21
C GLY A 241 -17.73 12.22 33.35
N GLU A 242 -19.03 12.26 33.06
CA GLU A 242 -19.71 11.34 32.14
C GLU A 242 -20.02 12.08 30.84
N ARG A 243 -19.55 11.53 29.73
CA ARG A 243 -19.59 12.19 28.41
C ARG A 243 -20.08 11.22 27.35
N ASP A 244 -21.07 11.66 26.58
CA ASP A 244 -21.42 11.04 25.31
C ASP A 244 -20.61 11.68 24.20
N VAL A 245 -19.98 10.84 23.37
CA VAL A 245 -19.10 11.29 22.30
C VAL A 245 -19.61 10.70 20.99
N LYS A 246 -19.91 11.58 20.03
CA LYS A 246 -20.12 11.24 18.63
C LYS A 246 -18.95 11.78 17.82
N LEU A 247 -18.38 10.92 16.99
CA LEU A 247 -17.15 11.17 16.26
C LEU A 247 -17.36 10.88 14.78
N ASP A 248 -17.20 11.91 13.96
CA ASP A 248 -17.22 11.79 12.50
C ASP A 248 -15.81 12.02 11.96
N VAL A 249 -15.13 10.92 11.60
CA VAL A 249 -13.76 10.98 11.04
C VAL A 249 -13.81 11.49 9.60
N ILE A 250 -13.19 12.65 9.37
CA ILE A 250 -13.16 13.39 8.11
C ILE A 250 -11.95 13.00 7.25
N GLY A 251 -10.79 12.77 7.89
CA GLY A 251 -9.56 12.41 7.21
C GLY A 251 -8.54 11.75 8.13
N VAL A 252 -7.64 10.96 7.54
CA VAL A 252 -6.52 10.34 8.25
C VAL A 252 -5.27 10.47 7.39
N GLU A 253 -4.19 10.95 7.99
CA GLU A 253 -2.83 10.81 7.47
C GLU A 253 -2.16 9.66 8.21
N ALA A 254 -1.76 8.63 7.47
CA ALA A 254 -1.12 7.44 8.02
C ALA A 254 0.11 7.08 7.17
N PRO A 255 1.19 7.87 7.23
CA PRO A 255 2.36 7.68 6.37
C PRO A 255 3.10 6.37 6.66
N ASN A 256 2.89 5.78 7.83
CA ASN A 256 3.49 4.51 8.23
C ASN A 256 2.55 3.74 9.17
N ALA A 257 2.96 2.53 9.54
CA ALA A 257 2.20 1.70 10.45
C ALA A 257 2.11 2.29 11.87
N GLU A 258 3.08 3.07 12.33
CA GLU A 258 3.17 3.47 13.74
C GLU A 258 2.39 4.74 14.07
N ASN A 259 2.36 5.71 13.15
CA ASN A 259 1.88 7.05 13.40
C ASN A 259 0.70 7.41 12.49
N ARG A 260 -0.31 8.02 13.10
CA ARG A 260 -1.50 8.52 12.42
C ARG A 260 -1.86 9.88 12.94
N ARG A 261 -2.26 10.77 12.03
CA ARG A 261 -2.95 12.02 12.36
C ARG A 261 -4.38 11.93 11.86
N VAL A 262 -5.32 12.16 12.76
CA VAL A 262 -6.75 12.02 12.49
C VAL A 262 -7.40 13.40 12.57
N TYR A 263 -8.19 13.72 11.55
CA TYR A 263 -9.01 14.91 11.49
C TYR A 263 -10.47 14.49 11.62
N ALA A 264 -11.17 15.02 12.61
CA ALA A 264 -12.54 14.62 12.88
C ALA A 264 -13.41 15.80 13.28
N TRP A 265 -14.72 15.68 13.04
CA TRP A 265 -15.72 16.49 13.72
C TRP A 265 -16.18 15.76 14.97
N VAL A 266 -16.14 16.44 16.11
CA VAL A 266 -16.41 15.85 17.41
C VAL A 266 -17.59 16.55 18.06
N GLN A 267 -18.57 15.76 18.49
CA GLN A 267 -19.70 16.20 19.30
C GLN A 267 -19.61 15.53 20.67
N ILE A 268 -19.53 16.31 21.74
CA ILE A 268 -19.49 15.82 23.12
C ILE A 268 -20.64 16.45 23.88
N THR A 269 -21.41 15.63 24.58
CA THR A 269 -22.49 16.09 25.48
C THR A 269 -22.25 15.54 26.87
N GLY A 270 -22.21 16.44 27.87
CA GLY A 270 -22.11 16.05 29.27
C GLY A 270 -23.39 15.39 29.78
N ARG A 271 -23.25 14.27 30.49
CA ARG A 271 -24.34 13.64 31.25
C ARG A 271 -24.26 14.13 32.70
N GLY A 272 -25.04 15.17 33.02
CA GLY A 272 -25.14 15.74 34.37
C GLY A 272 -26.52 16.36 34.59
N GLY A 273 -27.15 16.06 35.73
CA GLY A 273 -28.55 16.36 36.02
C GLY A 273 -28.87 17.86 36.22
N ASP A 274 -30.08 18.24 35.81
CA ASP A 274 -30.85 19.48 36.08
C ASP A 274 -30.24 20.86 35.77
N GLN A 275 -29.03 20.95 35.20
CA GLN A 275 -28.53 22.20 34.62
C GLN A 275 -28.11 21.99 33.17
N GLN A 276 -28.29 23.05 32.36
CA GLN A 276 -28.00 23.14 30.92
C GLN A 276 -27.00 22.09 30.44
N GLN A 277 -27.43 21.22 29.51
CA GLN A 277 -26.56 20.23 28.87
C GLN A 277 -25.38 20.95 28.20
N LEU A 278 -24.22 20.90 28.86
CA LEU A 278 -23.00 21.43 28.30
C LEU A 278 -22.59 20.54 27.14
N ALA A 279 -22.43 21.17 25.98
CA ALA A 279 -22.12 20.49 24.74
C ALA A 279 -20.98 21.19 24.01
N LEU A 280 -20.16 20.39 23.35
CA LEU A 280 -19.09 20.83 22.49
C LEU A 280 -19.31 20.22 21.11
N SER A 281 -19.27 21.02 20.06
CA SER A 281 -19.29 20.56 18.67
C SER A 281 -18.20 21.31 17.91
N ALA A 282 -17.07 20.65 17.67
CA ALA A 282 -15.92 21.30 17.05
C ALA A 282 -15.09 20.31 16.21
N PRO A 283 -14.41 20.79 15.17
CA PRO A 283 -13.39 20.00 14.50
C PRO A 283 -12.18 19.85 15.43
N MET A 284 -11.59 18.66 15.46
CA MET A 284 -10.42 18.34 16.27
C MET A 284 -9.39 17.54 15.47
N VAL A 285 -8.13 17.69 15.88
CA VAL A 285 -6.99 16.91 15.37
C VAL A 285 -6.47 16.02 16.47
N PHE A 286 -6.22 14.75 16.16
CA PHE A 286 -5.65 13.77 17.09
C PHE A 286 -4.38 13.18 16.50
N ASP A 287 -3.30 13.14 17.27
CA ASP A 287 -2.13 12.34 16.93
C ASP A 287 -2.25 10.98 17.67
N ILE A 288 -2.08 9.88 16.93
CA ILE A 288 -2.14 8.51 17.43
C ILE A 288 -0.82 7.82 17.10
N ALA A 289 -0.22 7.19 18.09
CA ALA A 289 1.01 6.42 17.90
C ALA A 289 0.90 5.03 18.52
N TYR A 290 1.55 4.05 17.89
CA TYR A 290 1.81 2.76 18.51
C TYR A 290 2.88 2.93 19.59
N ARG A 291 2.58 2.54 20.83
CA ARG A 291 3.54 2.61 21.94
C ARG A 291 3.62 1.27 22.66
N VAL A 292 4.85 0.92 23.04
CA VAL A 292 5.14 -0.18 23.95
C VAL A 292 5.24 0.40 25.35
N SER A 293 4.35 -0.01 26.24
CA SER A 293 4.36 0.41 27.64
C SER A 293 5.47 -0.30 28.40
N ARG A 294 5.97 0.30 29.49
CA ARG A 294 7.05 -0.27 30.33
C ARG A 294 6.74 -1.68 30.89
N GLY A 295 5.49 -2.13 30.85
CA GLY A 295 5.06 -3.48 31.24
C GLY A 295 4.88 -4.47 30.07
N GLY A 296 5.38 -4.16 28.87
CA GLY A 296 5.29 -5.04 27.69
C GLY A 296 3.95 -4.99 26.94
N SER A 297 2.95 -4.26 27.43
CA SER A 297 1.71 -4.05 26.68
C SER A 297 1.92 -3.01 25.57
N ALA A 298 1.75 -3.46 24.33
CA ALA A 298 1.93 -2.63 23.15
C ALA A 298 0.57 -2.36 22.48
N GLY A 299 0.34 -1.12 22.06
CA GLY A 299 -0.92 -0.74 21.44
C GLY A 299 -0.94 0.71 20.96
N TYR A 300 -1.93 1.03 20.13
CA TYR A 300 -2.17 2.40 19.70
C TYR A 300 -2.80 3.22 20.81
N GLN A 301 -2.34 4.45 20.96
CA GLN A 301 -2.83 5.40 21.93
C GLN A 301 -2.89 6.79 21.31
N VAL A 302 -3.90 7.57 21.68
CA VAL A 302 -3.94 9.01 21.39
C VAL A 302 -2.83 9.67 22.21
N THR A 303 -1.89 10.31 21.54
CA THR A 303 -0.73 10.95 22.18
C THR A 303 -0.93 12.45 22.36
N SER A 304 -1.75 13.06 21.51
CA SER A 304 -2.11 14.47 21.58
C SER A 304 -3.50 14.69 20.96
N HIS A 305 -4.14 15.79 21.36
CA HIS A 305 -5.26 16.35 20.61
C HIS A 305 -5.15 17.87 20.57
N ARG A 306 -5.79 18.49 19.58
CA ARG A 306 -5.92 19.94 19.44
C ARG A 306 -7.31 20.30 18.93
N MET A 307 -7.82 21.43 19.39
CA MET A 307 -9.06 22.07 18.93
C MET A 307 -8.75 23.50 18.48
N PRO A 308 -9.45 24.05 17.46
CA PRO A 308 -9.30 25.45 17.10
C PRO A 308 -9.60 26.39 18.26
N GLU A 309 -8.96 27.55 18.25
CA GLU A 309 -9.31 28.66 19.14
C GLU A 309 -10.72 29.21 18.83
N ASP A 310 -11.34 29.88 19.81
CA ASP A 310 -12.67 30.46 19.64
C ASP A 310 -12.65 31.89 19.08
N GLY A 311 -13.82 32.37 18.67
CA GLY A 311 -14.06 33.75 18.28
C GLY A 311 -13.30 34.19 17.03
N SER A 312 -12.69 35.38 17.08
CA SER A 312 -12.02 35.99 15.91
C SER A 312 -10.80 35.20 15.39
N ARG A 313 -10.24 34.29 16.20
CA ARG A 313 -9.07 33.47 15.85
C ARG A 313 -9.41 32.09 15.31
N TYR A 314 -10.69 31.73 15.31
CA TYR A 314 -11.16 30.40 14.89
C TYR A 314 -10.68 30.05 13.48
N GLN A 315 -10.91 30.92 12.51
CA GLN A 315 -10.56 30.62 11.11
C GLN A 315 -9.05 30.45 10.91
N SER A 316 -8.24 31.34 11.49
CA SER A 316 -6.78 31.25 11.42
C SER A 316 -6.23 30.01 12.13
N SER A 317 -6.81 29.63 13.27
CA SER A 317 -6.41 28.43 14.00
C SER A 317 -6.76 27.17 13.20
N LEU A 318 -7.96 27.12 12.62
CA LEU A 318 -8.40 26.02 11.77
C LEU A 318 -7.49 25.85 10.53
N GLU A 319 -7.12 26.92 9.85
CA GLU A 319 -6.20 26.86 8.70
C GLU A 319 -4.77 26.45 9.08
N SER A 320 -4.32 26.77 10.30
CA SER A 320 -3.00 26.36 10.80
C SER A 320 -2.93 24.88 11.21
N MET A 321 -4.07 24.30 11.58
CA MET A 321 -4.14 22.95 12.16
C MET A 321 -4.54 21.87 11.14
N PHE A 322 -5.31 22.25 10.12
CA PHE A 322 -5.90 21.32 9.16
C PHE A 322 -5.33 21.58 7.76
N PRO A 323 -4.93 20.53 7.01
CA PRO A 323 -4.54 20.67 5.62
C PRO A 323 -5.66 21.31 4.78
N PRO A 324 -5.34 22.06 3.71
CA PRO A 324 -6.34 22.77 2.91
C PRO A 324 -7.49 21.88 2.40
N GLN A 325 -7.17 20.65 1.98
CA GLN A 325 -8.16 19.66 1.55
C GLN A 325 -9.13 19.26 2.67
N ILE A 326 -8.65 19.14 3.91
CA ILE A 326 -9.49 18.83 5.07
C ILE A 326 -10.33 20.05 5.46
N VAL A 327 -9.77 21.27 5.41
CA VAL A 327 -10.54 22.50 5.64
C VAL A 327 -11.72 22.61 4.68
N GLN A 328 -11.52 22.29 3.39
CA GLN A 328 -12.62 22.27 2.43
C GLN A 328 -13.68 21.23 2.77
N LYS A 329 -13.28 20.01 3.16
CA LYS A 329 -14.21 18.96 3.62
C LYS A 329 -15.00 19.41 4.85
N LEU A 330 -14.34 20.05 5.82
CA LEU A 330 -14.99 20.59 7.02
C LEU A 330 -16.00 21.69 6.69
N LYS A 331 -15.68 22.59 5.76
CA LYS A 331 -16.63 23.62 5.29
C LYS A 331 -17.88 23.00 4.66
N ARG A 332 -17.72 21.94 3.87
CA ARG A 332 -18.85 21.19 3.30
C ARG A 332 -19.66 20.47 4.38
N TYR A 333 -18.99 19.84 5.33
CA TYR A 333 -19.61 19.12 6.44
C TYR A 333 -20.43 20.06 7.35
N GLY A 334 -19.86 21.19 7.76
CA GLY A 334 -20.56 22.20 8.58
C GLY A 334 -21.63 23.00 7.84
N SER A 335 -21.74 22.87 6.52
CA SER A 335 -22.87 23.42 5.75
C SER A 335 -24.03 22.42 5.64
N ALA A 336 -23.78 21.13 5.90
CA ALA A 336 -24.76 20.05 5.79
C ALA A 336 -25.44 19.71 7.14
N HIS A 337 -24.95 20.27 8.24
CA HIS A 337 -25.41 20.08 9.61
C HIS A 337 -25.59 21.42 10.30
#